data_AF-A0A3D5L7Q2-F1
#
_entry.id   AF-A0A3D5L7Q2-F1
#
_cell.length_a   1.000
_cell.length_b   1.000
_cell.length_c   1.000
_cell.angle_alpha   90.00
_cell.angle_beta   90.00
_cell.angle_gamma   90.00
#
_symmetry.space_group_name_H-M   'P 1'
#
loop_
_entity.id
_entity.type
_entity.pdbx_description
1 polymer ?
#
loop_
_entity_poly.entity_id
_entity_poly.type
_entity_poly.pdbx_seq_one_letter_code
_entity_poly.pdbx_strand_id
1 'polypeptide(L)'
;MRTVPISSAVIRAAEQHWLKSSKSIARDVQKGGIRMSEEIFGAVQKLPVNGTKKQVVLQCAPLLTGIKLSNLLNVRSDQKEEVLRIFEGSPVCCRVLYEFQGRLSILLYRPGMLAAYLEREDVKKLMTSFGYENPDLEETLNRIADAYQDHMNGKRGFPHEIGLVLGYPPVDVEGFIEKEGRDFLYSGYWKVYGNLEDTLKTFEAYDQARDYVIGMTGNGNEIRDILAAS
;
A
#
# COMPACT_ATOMS: atom_id res chain seq x y z
N MET A 1 29.48 -19.55 -25.05
CA MET A 1 28.97 -19.55 -23.66
C MET A 1 27.46 -19.69 -23.71
N ARG A 2 26.90 -20.80 -23.22
CA ARG A 2 25.46 -21.07 -23.24
C ARG A 2 24.83 -20.41 -22.01
N THR A 3 23.98 -19.41 -22.23
CA THR A 3 23.07 -18.88 -21.20
C THR A 3 22.06 -19.96 -20.86
N VAL A 4 22.09 -20.45 -19.62
CA VAL A 4 21.07 -21.36 -19.11
C VAL A 4 19.77 -20.56 -18.97
N PRO A 5 18.68 -20.93 -19.66
CA PRO A 5 17.40 -20.26 -19.46
C PRO A 5 16.94 -20.59 -18.05
N ILE A 6 16.83 -19.58 -17.20
CA ILE A 6 16.18 -19.71 -15.90
C ILE A 6 14.71 -20.07 -16.19
N SER A 7 14.41 -21.35 -16.01
CA SER A 7 13.10 -21.95 -16.25
C SER A 7 11.98 -21.11 -15.63
N SER A 8 10.83 -21.07 -16.30
CA SER A 8 9.56 -20.49 -15.83
C SER A 8 9.14 -20.95 -14.42
N ALA A 9 9.78 -21.98 -13.87
CA ALA A 9 9.70 -22.41 -12.48
C ALA A 9 10.27 -21.41 -11.46
N VAL A 10 11.30 -20.62 -11.77
CA VAL A 10 11.92 -19.66 -10.83
C VAL A 10 11.13 -18.35 -10.75
N ILE A 11 10.56 -17.91 -11.88
CA ILE A 11 9.60 -16.78 -11.92
C ILE A 11 8.32 -17.15 -11.15
N ARG A 12 7.83 -18.39 -11.31
CA ARG A 12 6.74 -18.92 -10.47
C ARG A 12 7.13 -19.08 -9.01
N ALA A 13 8.39 -19.32 -8.67
CA ALA A 13 8.85 -19.40 -7.30
C ALA A 13 8.90 -18.02 -6.63
N ALA A 14 9.32 -16.97 -7.34
CA ALA A 14 9.28 -15.58 -6.87
C ALA A 14 7.86 -15.03 -6.81
N GLU A 15 7.00 -15.30 -7.81
CA GLU A 15 5.56 -15.02 -7.75
C GLU A 15 4.89 -15.80 -6.63
N GLN A 16 5.24 -17.07 -6.38
CA GLN A 16 4.73 -17.82 -5.25
C GLN A 16 5.30 -17.33 -3.93
N HIS A 17 6.53 -16.81 -3.86
CA HIS A 17 7.08 -16.24 -2.62
C HIS A 17 6.44 -14.89 -2.33
N TRP A 18 6.13 -14.08 -3.36
CA TRP A 18 5.43 -12.80 -3.21
C TRP A 18 3.92 -12.98 -3.03
N LEU A 19 3.24 -13.88 -3.74
CA LEU A 19 1.86 -14.31 -3.45
C LEU A 19 1.77 -15.14 -2.17
N LYS A 20 2.82 -15.83 -1.70
CA LYS A 20 2.84 -16.43 -0.36
C LYS A 20 3.21 -15.40 0.70
N SER A 21 3.92 -14.31 0.39
CA SER A 21 4.17 -13.17 1.28
C SER A 21 2.98 -12.20 1.33
N SER A 22 2.23 -12.02 0.26
CA SER A 22 1.00 -11.20 0.20
C SER A 22 -0.24 -12.03 0.49
N LYS A 23 -0.23 -13.36 0.29
CA LYS A 23 -1.10 -14.31 1.01
C LYS A 23 -0.51 -14.76 2.35
N SER A 24 0.63 -14.25 2.82
CA SER A 24 1.08 -14.40 4.23
C SER A 24 0.69 -13.12 4.93
N ILE A 25 0.77 -11.95 4.31
CA ILE A 25 0.05 -10.77 4.79
C ILE A 25 -1.46 -11.07 4.77
N ALA A 26 -2.06 -11.64 3.71
CA ALA A 26 -3.48 -12.02 3.75
C ALA A 26 -3.82 -13.34 4.49
N ARG A 27 -2.88 -14.27 4.75
CA ARG A 27 -3.13 -15.45 5.63
C ARG A 27 -2.71 -15.24 7.08
N ASP A 28 -1.84 -14.28 7.36
CA ASP A 28 -1.40 -13.85 8.70
C ASP A 28 -2.24 -12.67 9.18
N VAL A 29 -2.87 -11.89 8.30
CA VAL A 29 -4.10 -11.13 8.61
C VAL A 29 -5.27 -12.08 8.94
N GLN A 30 -5.23 -13.31 8.43
CA GLN A 30 -6.25 -14.34 8.73
C GLN A 30 -5.82 -15.30 9.87
N LYS A 31 -4.55 -15.28 10.32
CA LYS A 31 -4.03 -16.09 11.43
C LYS A 31 -3.63 -15.27 12.67
N GLY A 32 -3.36 -13.98 12.53
CA GLY A 32 -3.46 -12.98 13.59
C GLY A 32 -4.87 -12.42 13.54
N GLY A 33 -5.77 -12.95 14.36
CA GLY A 33 -7.21 -12.76 14.23
C GLY A 33 -7.64 -11.30 14.16
N ILE A 34 -7.90 -10.79 12.96
CA ILE A 34 -8.84 -9.67 12.79
C ILE A 34 -10.23 -10.23 13.04
N ARG A 35 -10.68 -10.16 14.29
CA ARG A 35 -12.05 -10.46 14.66
C ARG A 35 -12.92 -9.28 14.21
N MET A 36 -13.37 -9.34 12.96
CA MET A 36 -14.39 -8.43 12.45
C MET A 36 -15.67 -8.65 13.27
N SER A 37 -16.23 -7.60 13.88
CA SER A 37 -17.48 -7.73 14.63
C SER A 37 -18.63 -8.12 13.69
N GLU A 38 -19.68 -8.77 14.21
CA GLU A 38 -20.87 -9.12 13.40
C GLU A 38 -21.51 -7.87 12.77
N GLU A 39 -21.40 -6.73 13.45
CA GLU A 39 -21.85 -5.41 12.98
C GLU A 39 -21.05 -4.94 11.75
N ILE A 40 -19.71 -5.09 11.76
CA ILE A 40 -18.86 -4.74 10.62
C ILE A 40 -19.10 -5.70 9.46
N PHE A 41 -19.28 -7.00 9.73
CA PHE A 41 -19.63 -7.97 8.69
C PHE A 41 -20.95 -7.62 8.00
N GLY A 42 -21.97 -7.23 8.78
CA GLY A 42 -23.24 -6.73 8.26
C GLY A 42 -23.10 -5.43 7.45
N ALA A 43 -22.22 -4.51 7.85
CA ALA A 43 -21.93 -3.29 7.11
C ALA A 43 -21.16 -3.56 5.80
N VAL A 44 -20.20 -4.50 5.79
CA VAL A 44 -19.47 -4.92 4.58
C VAL A 44 -20.39 -5.54 3.53
N GLN A 45 -21.46 -6.23 3.97
CA GLN A 45 -22.49 -6.77 3.07
C GLN A 45 -23.37 -5.68 2.44
N LYS A 46 -23.51 -4.53 3.10
CA LYS A 46 -24.28 -3.37 2.61
C LYS A 46 -23.48 -2.45 1.68
N LEU A 47 -22.16 -2.66 1.54
CA LEU A 47 -21.33 -1.89 0.63
C LEU A 47 -21.82 -2.02 -0.83
N PRO A 48 -21.67 -0.97 -1.66
CA PRO A 48 -22.04 -1.02 -3.07
C PRO A 48 -21.45 -2.24 -3.79
N VAL A 49 -22.26 -2.88 -4.65
CA VAL A 49 -21.90 -4.12 -5.38
C VAL A 49 -20.77 -3.87 -6.40
N ASN A 50 -20.48 -2.61 -6.76
CA ASN A 50 -19.37 -2.26 -7.64
C ASN A 50 -18.01 -2.58 -6.99
N GLY A 51 -17.24 -3.46 -7.63
CA GLY A 51 -15.96 -3.95 -7.14
C GLY A 51 -14.97 -2.83 -6.79
N THR A 52 -14.91 -1.76 -7.59
CA THR A 52 -13.94 -0.66 -7.42
C THR A 52 -14.16 0.12 -6.12
N LYS A 53 -15.38 0.62 -5.88
CA LYS A 53 -15.69 1.37 -4.65
C LYS A 53 -15.43 0.52 -3.40
N LYS A 54 -15.84 -0.75 -3.42
CA LYS A 54 -15.58 -1.69 -2.32
C LYS A 54 -14.09 -1.91 -2.09
N GLN A 55 -13.29 -2.05 -3.16
CA GLN A 55 -11.84 -2.17 -3.07
C GLN A 55 -11.20 -0.91 -2.47
N VAL A 56 -11.65 0.29 -2.88
CA VAL A 56 -11.17 1.56 -2.32
C VAL A 56 -11.49 1.67 -0.83
N VAL A 57 -12.73 1.38 -0.42
CA VAL A 57 -13.13 1.40 0.99
C VAL A 57 -12.27 0.46 1.84
N LEU A 58 -12.12 -0.80 1.41
CA LEU A 58 -11.43 -1.81 2.20
C LEU A 58 -9.91 -1.61 2.25
N GLN A 59 -9.30 -1.13 1.16
CA GLN A 59 -7.84 -0.99 1.08
C GLN A 59 -7.34 0.38 1.52
N CYS A 60 -8.15 1.43 1.37
CA CYS A 60 -7.70 2.82 1.49
C CYS A 60 -8.33 3.59 2.66
N ALA A 61 -9.15 2.97 3.52
CA ALA A 61 -9.82 3.68 4.61
C ALA A 61 -8.93 4.60 5.48
N PRO A 62 -7.69 4.21 5.87
CA PRO A 62 -6.79 5.12 6.58
C PRO A 62 -6.39 6.36 5.75
N LEU A 63 -6.27 6.23 4.43
CA LEU A 63 -6.00 7.35 3.53
C LEU A 63 -7.24 8.25 3.36
N LEU A 64 -8.41 7.62 3.25
CA LEU A 64 -9.70 8.33 3.10
C LEU A 64 -10.01 9.20 4.31
N THR A 65 -9.67 8.75 5.51
CA THR A 65 -9.84 9.47 6.78
C THR A 65 -8.73 10.46 7.10
N GLY A 66 -7.70 10.56 6.25
CA GLY A 66 -6.60 11.52 6.41
C GLY A 66 -5.51 11.11 7.40
N ILE A 67 -5.61 9.94 8.03
CA ILE A 67 -4.59 9.49 9.00
C ILE A 67 -3.35 8.89 8.32
N LYS A 68 -3.50 8.32 7.11
CA LYS A 68 -2.40 7.75 6.34
C LYS A 68 -2.04 8.64 5.15
N LEU A 69 -0.75 8.84 4.94
CA LEU A 69 -0.23 9.71 3.88
C LEU A 69 -0.40 9.14 2.46
N SER A 70 -0.45 7.82 2.29
CA SER A 70 -0.62 7.16 1.00
C SER A 70 -1.11 5.72 1.12
N ASN A 71 -1.48 5.10 0.00
CA ASN A 71 -1.82 3.70 -0.08
C ASN A 71 -1.57 3.14 -1.48
N LEU A 72 -1.14 1.88 -1.57
CA LEU A 72 -1.05 1.16 -2.84
C LEU A 72 -2.38 0.44 -3.11
N LEU A 73 -3.12 0.89 -4.12
CA LEU A 73 -4.35 0.26 -4.56
C LEU A 73 -4.08 -0.66 -5.75
N ASN A 74 -4.40 -1.94 -5.59
CA ASN A 74 -4.33 -2.92 -6.66
C ASN A 74 -5.73 -3.27 -7.16
N VAL A 75 -5.98 -3.01 -8.45
CA VAL A 75 -7.25 -3.21 -9.13
C VAL A 75 -7.02 -3.77 -10.54
N ARG A 76 -8.09 -4.06 -11.27
CA ARG A 76 -8.02 -4.41 -12.69
C ARG A 76 -7.82 -3.14 -13.52
N SER A 77 -7.13 -3.25 -14.66
CA SER A 77 -6.85 -2.10 -15.52
C SER A 77 -8.11 -1.40 -16.05
N ASP A 78 -9.21 -2.13 -16.26
CA ASP A 78 -10.49 -1.55 -16.69
C ASP A 78 -11.21 -0.75 -15.59
N GLN A 79 -10.69 -0.73 -14.37
CA GLN A 79 -11.20 0.07 -13.25
C GLN A 79 -10.50 1.42 -13.13
N LYS A 80 -9.48 1.70 -13.97
CA LYS A 80 -8.62 2.89 -13.88
C LYS A 80 -9.42 4.19 -13.85
N GLU A 81 -10.29 4.40 -14.83
CA GLU A 81 -11.08 5.63 -14.96
C GLU A 81 -12.09 5.77 -13.82
N GLU A 82 -12.58 4.68 -13.26
CA GLU A 82 -13.45 4.73 -12.08
C GLU A 82 -12.66 5.15 -10.84
N VAL A 83 -11.46 4.62 -10.62
CA VAL A 83 -10.58 5.05 -9.51
C VAL A 83 -10.22 6.53 -9.65
N LEU A 84 -9.81 6.98 -10.84
CA LEU A 84 -9.47 8.39 -11.06
C LEU A 84 -10.66 9.30 -10.77
N ARG A 85 -11.87 8.91 -11.21
CA ARG A 85 -13.11 9.66 -10.91
C ARG A 85 -13.43 9.71 -9.42
N ILE A 86 -13.18 8.65 -8.65
CA ILE A 86 -13.44 8.67 -7.20
C ILE A 86 -12.64 9.79 -6.51
N PHE A 87 -11.37 9.97 -6.89
CA PHE A 87 -10.45 10.92 -6.27
C PHE A 87 -10.35 12.28 -6.98
N GLU A 88 -11.01 12.44 -8.12
CA GLU A 88 -11.06 13.71 -8.86
C GLU A 88 -11.58 14.85 -7.97
N GLY A 89 -10.81 15.94 -7.90
CA GLY A 89 -11.12 17.10 -7.07
C GLY A 89 -10.93 16.87 -5.56
N SER A 90 -10.44 15.71 -5.13
CA SER A 90 -10.14 15.42 -3.73
C SER A 90 -8.70 15.80 -3.35
N PRO A 91 -8.36 15.86 -2.04
CA PRO A 91 -6.98 16.06 -1.58
C PRO A 91 -6.01 14.90 -1.88
N VAL A 92 -6.50 13.80 -2.47
CA VAL A 92 -5.72 12.60 -2.78
C VAL A 92 -5.38 12.59 -4.27
N CYS A 93 -4.09 12.51 -4.57
CA CYS A 93 -3.56 12.36 -5.93
C CYS A 93 -3.37 10.87 -6.27
N CYS A 94 -3.43 10.56 -7.57
CA CYS A 94 -3.26 9.22 -8.11
C CYS A 94 -2.00 9.15 -8.99
N ARG A 95 -1.11 8.18 -8.74
CA ARG A 95 0.03 7.86 -9.60
C ARG A 95 -0.03 6.39 -10.01
N VAL A 96 -0.08 6.12 -11.31
CA VAL A 96 0.03 4.74 -11.82
C VAL A 96 1.48 4.29 -11.65
N LEU A 97 1.70 3.17 -10.95
CA LEU A 97 3.02 2.54 -10.80
C LEU A 97 3.20 1.36 -11.74
N TYR A 98 2.11 0.70 -12.12
CA TYR A 98 2.15 -0.46 -13.00
C TYR A 98 0.81 -0.65 -13.70
N GLU A 99 0.84 -0.90 -15.00
CA GLU A 99 -0.32 -1.27 -15.78
C GLU A 99 0.07 -2.26 -16.88
N PHE A 100 -0.22 -3.55 -16.67
CA PHE A 100 0.05 -4.58 -17.67
C PHE A 100 -0.79 -5.84 -17.41
N GLN A 101 -1.17 -6.53 -18.50
CA GLN A 101 -1.99 -7.76 -18.47
C GLN A 101 -3.26 -7.67 -17.61
N GLY A 102 -3.96 -6.53 -17.68
CA GLY A 102 -5.21 -6.31 -16.96
C GLY A 102 -5.05 -6.09 -15.45
N ARG A 103 -3.81 -5.94 -14.96
CA ARG A 103 -3.49 -5.56 -13.59
C ARG A 103 -3.07 -4.09 -13.55
N LEU A 104 -3.51 -3.39 -12.51
CA LEU A 104 -3.22 -1.98 -12.29
C LEU A 104 -2.86 -1.74 -10.82
N SER A 105 -1.72 -1.09 -10.61
CA SER A 105 -1.27 -0.63 -9.29
C SER A 105 -1.21 0.89 -9.30
N ILE A 106 -2.00 1.53 -8.44
CA ILE A 106 -2.05 2.98 -8.28
C ILE A 106 -1.58 3.33 -6.87
N LEU A 107 -0.58 4.19 -6.77
CA LEU A 107 -0.27 4.90 -5.53
C LEU A 107 -1.27 6.06 -5.38
N LEU A 108 -2.09 5.97 -4.34
CA LEU A 108 -2.96 7.04 -3.89
C LEU A 108 -2.24 7.78 -2.77
N TYR A 109 -2.11 9.10 -2.81
CA TYR A 109 -1.33 9.82 -1.79
C TYR A 109 -1.81 11.24 -1.59
N ARG A 110 -1.61 11.76 -0.37
CA ARG A 110 -1.82 13.17 -0.03
C ARG A 110 -0.51 13.92 -0.20
N PRO A 111 -0.37 14.82 -1.20
CA PRO A 111 0.93 15.38 -1.59
C PRO A 111 1.62 16.13 -0.44
N GLY A 112 0.88 16.94 0.33
CA GLY A 112 1.44 17.68 1.47
C GLY A 112 1.96 16.77 2.59
N MET A 113 1.21 15.73 2.93
CA MET A 113 1.62 14.77 3.97
C MET A 113 2.82 13.93 3.52
N LEU A 114 2.82 13.45 2.27
CA LEU A 114 3.92 12.67 1.73
C LEU A 114 5.19 13.51 1.58
N ALA A 115 5.09 14.74 1.09
CA ALA A 115 6.24 15.66 1.01
C ALA A 115 6.83 15.91 2.41
N ALA A 116 6.00 16.28 3.39
CA ALA A 116 6.45 16.50 4.76
C ALA A 116 7.10 15.25 5.39
N TYR A 117 6.59 14.06 5.07
CA TYR A 117 7.17 12.80 5.53
C TYR A 117 8.55 12.54 4.91
N LEU A 118 8.68 12.74 3.60
CA LEU A 118 9.95 12.59 2.88
C LEU A 118 11.00 13.62 3.33
N GLU A 119 10.57 14.73 3.90
CA GLU A 119 11.44 15.75 4.46
C GLU A 119 12.05 15.40 5.83
N ARG A 120 11.57 14.35 6.51
CA ARG A 120 12.15 13.90 7.78
C ARG A 120 13.57 13.38 7.58
N GLU A 121 14.48 13.74 8.48
CA GLU A 121 15.90 13.41 8.38
C GLU A 121 16.17 11.89 8.29
N ASP A 122 15.45 11.08 9.08
CA ASP A 122 15.56 9.62 9.07
C ASP A 122 15.09 9.01 7.74
N VAL A 123 14.02 9.56 7.16
CA VAL A 123 13.50 9.16 5.85
C VAL A 123 14.44 9.58 4.73
N LYS A 124 14.93 10.83 4.73
CA LYS A 124 15.90 11.33 3.75
C LYS A 124 17.16 10.48 3.71
N LYS A 125 17.70 10.15 4.90
CA LYS A 125 18.89 9.31 5.02
C LYS A 125 18.70 7.95 4.34
N LEU A 126 17.56 7.29 4.57
CA LEU A 126 17.27 6.00 3.94
C LEU A 126 16.99 6.14 2.43
N MET A 127 16.28 7.19 2.00
CA MET A 127 16.08 7.52 0.58
C MET A 127 17.41 7.75 -0.15
N THR A 128 18.35 8.47 0.46
CA THR A 128 19.71 8.68 -0.09
C THR A 128 20.45 7.37 -0.26
N SER A 129 20.29 6.41 0.67
CA SER A 129 20.89 5.08 0.53
C SER A 129 20.35 4.29 -0.68
N PHE A 130 19.13 4.61 -1.14
CA PHE A 130 18.54 4.08 -2.36
C PHE A 130 18.92 4.89 -3.63
N GLY A 131 19.78 5.91 -3.50
CA GLY A 131 20.23 6.76 -4.60
C GLY A 131 19.32 7.95 -4.89
N TYR A 132 18.46 8.35 -3.95
CA TYR A 132 17.59 9.53 -4.06
C TYR A 132 18.25 10.72 -3.33
N GLU A 133 19.06 11.49 -4.05
CA GLU A 133 19.73 12.69 -3.52
C GLU A 133 18.87 13.95 -3.74
N ASN A 134 18.23 14.45 -2.68
CA ASN A 134 17.36 15.63 -2.70
C ASN A 134 16.34 15.71 -3.87
N PRO A 135 15.66 14.62 -4.26
CA PRO A 135 14.67 14.72 -5.33
C PRO A 135 13.45 15.51 -4.85
N ASP A 136 12.85 16.29 -5.75
CA ASP A 136 11.50 16.77 -5.49
C ASP A 136 10.50 15.59 -5.47
N LEU A 137 9.29 15.84 -4.95
CA LEU A 137 8.29 14.80 -4.79
C LEU A 137 7.92 14.13 -6.12
N GLU A 138 7.78 14.91 -7.19
CA GLU A 138 7.37 14.41 -8.50
C GLU A 138 8.47 13.55 -9.14
N GLU A 139 9.73 13.99 -9.07
CA GLU A 139 10.87 13.18 -9.50
C GLU A 139 10.95 11.86 -8.74
N THR A 140 10.80 11.91 -7.41
CA THR A 140 10.80 10.72 -6.54
C THR A 140 9.74 9.72 -6.99
N LEU A 141 8.50 10.18 -7.20
CA LEU A 141 7.38 9.33 -7.58
C LEU A 141 7.56 8.74 -8.98
N ASN A 142 8.12 9.50 -9.93
CA ASN A 142 8.44 9.00 -11.28
C ASN A 142 9.46 7.87 -11.24
N ARG A 143 10.56 8.08 -10.51
CA ARG A 143 11.61 7.06 -10.37
C ARG A 143 11.11 5.79 -9.69
N ILE A 144 10.24 5.91 -8.69
CA ILE A 144 9.61 4.77 -8.03
C ILE A 144 8.66 4.04 -8.99
N ALA A 145 7.88 4.77 -9.79
CA ALA A 145 7.00 4.15 -10.79
C ALA A 145 7.81 3.35 -11.82
N ASP A 146 8.89 3.93 -12.35
CA ASP A 146 9.78 3.24 -13.29
C ASP A 146 10.41 2.00 -12.65
N ALA A 147 10.92 2.13 -11.43
CA ALA A 147 11.50 1.03 -10.67
C ALA A 147 10.50 -0.09 -10.39
N TYR A 148 9.25 0.26 -10.07
CA TYR A 148 8.17 -0.70 -9.82
C TYR A 148 7.75 -1.42 -11.11
N GLN A 149 7.61 -0.69 -12.21
CA GLN A 149 7.30 -1.23 -13.52
C GLN A 149 8.40 -2.18 -14.02
N ASP A 150 9.67 -1.82 -13.88
CA ASP A 150 10.80 -2.68 -14.26
C ASP A 150 10.92 -3.92 -13.39
N HIS A 151 10.61 -3.81 -12.09
CA HIS A 151 10.55 -4.98 -11.22
C HIS A 151 9.46 -5.95 -11.69
N MET A 152 8.25 -5.44 -11.95
CA MET A 152 7.14 -6.26 -12.44
C MET A 152 7.44 -6.91 -13.80
N ASN A 153 8.26 -6.27 -14.62
CA ASN A 153 8.75 -6.82 -15.89
C ASN A 153 9.93 -7.80 -15.72
N GLY A 154 10.37 -8.09 -14.49
CA GLY A 154 11.48 -9.00 -14.21
C GLY A 154 12.86 -8.45 -14.54
N LYS A 155 13.01 -7.14 -14.72
CA LYS A 155 14.26 -6.49 -15.10
C LYS A 155 15.12 -6.08 -13.90
N ARG A 156 14.53 -5.96 -12.71
CA ARG A 156 15.23 -5.55 -11.47
C ARG A 156 14.63 -6.18 -10.21
N GLY A 157 15.38 -6.06 -9.11
CA GLY A 157 14.89 -6.34 -7.77
C GLY A 157 13.74 -5.43 -7.35
N PHE A 158 13.02 -5.84 -6.30
CA PHE A 158 11.88 -5.09 -5.78
C PHE A 158 12.32 -3.71 -5.27
N PRO A 159 11.62 -2.61 -5.63
CA PRO A 159 11.95 -1.28 -5.14
C PRO A 159 11.53 -1.13 -3.67
N HIS A 160 12.48 -1.31 -2.75
CA HIS A 160 12.21 -1.23 -1.32
C HIS A 160 11.82 0.17 -0.86
N GLU A 161 12.21 1.20 -1.61
CA GLU A 161 11.83 2.60 -1.38
C GLU A 161 10.29 2.81 -1.40
N ILE A 162 9.53 1.90 -2.01
CA ILE A 162 8.06 1.95 -1.95
C ILE A 162 7.54 1.85 -0.51
N GLY A 163 8.27 1.18 0.39
CA GLY A 163 7.89 1.09 1.81
C GLY A 163 7.84 2.47 2.48
N LEU A 164 8.80 3.33 2.16
CA LEU A 164 8.84 4.70 2.67
C LEU A 164 7.71 5.54 2.11
N VAL A 165 7.44 5.47 0.80
CA VAL A 165 6.33 6.20 0.18
C VAL A 165 4.97 5.72 0.70
N LEU A 166 4.88 4.49 1.22
CA LEU A 166 3.69 3.96 1.92
C LEU A 166 3.58 4.39 3.39
N GLY A 167 4.57 5.15 3.89
CA GLY A 167 4.62 5.65 5.26
C GLY A 167 5.12 4.62 6.27
N TYR A 168 5.82 3.56 5.85
CA TYR A 168 6.42 2.61 6.79
C TYR A 168 7.64 3.24 7.46
N PRO A 169 7.82 3.05 8.78
CA PRO A 169 9.00 3.57 9.49
C PRO A 169 10.30 3.13 8.82
N PRO A 170 11.33 4.00 8.70
CA PRO A 170 12.61 3.65 8.09
C PRO A 170 13.23 2.36 8.67
N VAL A 171 13.18 2.21 9.99
CA VAL A 171 13.66 1.01 10.71
C VAL A 171 12.98 -0.28 10.27
N ASP A 172 11.69 -0.23 9.91
CA ASP A 172 10.94 -1.40 9.45
C ASP A 172 11.25 -1.73 7.99
N VAL A 173 11.53 -0.69 7.18
CA VAL A 173 11.99 -0.87 5.79
C VAL A 173 13.40 -1.46 5.76
N GLU A 174 14.33 -0.91 6.55
CA GLU A 174 15.69 -1.42 6.72
C GLU A 174 15.67 -2.87 7.23
N GLY A 175 14.94 -3.13 8.32
CA GLY A 175 14.81 -4.46 8.89
C GLY A 175 14.23 -5.48 7.90
N PHE A 176 13.24 -5.08 7.09
CA PHE A 176 12.71 -5.94 6.04
C PHE A 176 13.76 -6.33 5.00
N ILE A 177 14.60 -5.38 4.59
CA ILE A 177 15.69 -5.63 3.62
C ILE A 177 16.75 -6.53 4.25
N GLU A 178 17.29 -6.14 5.41
CA GLU A 178 18.39 -6.84 6.10
C GLU A 178 18.03 -8.27 6.48
N LYS A 179 16.79 -8.50 6.91
CA LYS A 179 16.30 -9.82 7.33
C LYS A 179 15.63 -10.62 6.22
N GLU A 180 15.60 -10.09 4.99
CA GLU A 180 14.90 -10.69 3.85
C GLU A 180 13.43 -11.01 4.18
N GLY A 181 12.79 -10.17 4.99
CA GLY A 181 11.43 -10.36 5.44
C GLY A 181 11.24 -11.40 6.56
N ARG A 182 12.29 -11.92 7.19
CA ARG A 182 12.25 -12.88 8.32
C ARG A 182 12.48 -12.18 9.66
N ASP A 183 12.39 -12.89 10.78
CA ASP A 183 12.75 -12.39 12.12
C ASP A 183 12.09 -11.07 12.56
N PHE A 184 10.86 -10.84 12.10
CA PHE A 184 10.06 -9.67 12.49
C PHE A 184 9.45 -9.86 13.88
N LEU A 185 9.25 -8.76 14.60
CA LEU A 185 8.58 -8.72 15.91
C LEU A 185 7.08 -8.99 15.80
N TYR A 186 6.46 -8.45 14.74
CA TYR A 186 5.04 -8.58 14.47
C TYR A 186 4.74 -8.40 12.98
N SER A 187 3.63 -8.97 12.50
CA SER A 187 3.17 -8.80 11.12
C SER A 187 1.68 -8.40 11.12
N GLY A 188 1.40 -7.19 10.63
CA GLY A 188 0.04 -6.67 10.43
C GLY A 188 -0.06 -5.96 9.08
N TYR A 189 -0.24 -4.64 9.10
CA TYR A 189 -0.23 -3.83 7.87
C TYR A 189 1.14 -3.85 7.17
N TRP A 190 2.22 -3.99 7.94
CA TRP A 190 3.57 -4.30 7.48
C TRP A 190 4.27 -5.22 8.50
N LYS A 191 5.49 -5.64 8.19
CA LYS A 191 6.36 -6.40 9.10
C LYS A 191 7.17 -5.45 9.96
N VAL A 192 7.06 -5.60 11.28
CA VAL A 192 7.63 -4.69 12.27
C VAL A 192 8.96 -5.22 12.76
N TYR A 193 9.98 -4.37 12.75
CA TYR A 193 11.34 -4.64 13.22
C TYR A 193 11.79 -3.64 14.28
N GLY A 194 11.20 -2.44 14.30
CA GLY A 194 11.48 -1.37 15.24
C GLY A 194 10.53 -1.36 16.45
N ASN A 195 9.96 -0.19 16.74
CA ASN A 195 9.11 0.00 17.90
C ASN A 195 7.73 -0.67 17.71
N LEU A 196 7.57 -1.84 18.33
CA LEU A 196 6.33 -2.60 18.28
C LEU A 196 5.14 -1.85 18.92
N GLU A 197 5.35 -1.16 20.04
CA GLU A 197 4.28 -0.51 20.79
C GLU A 197 3.63 0.61 19.97
N ASP A 198 4.43 1.51 19.41
CA ASP A 198 3.93 2.63 18.59
C ASP A 198 3.34 2.14 17.26
N THR A 199 3.86 1.05 16.72
CA THR A 199 3.33 0.44 15.51
C THR A 199 1.95 -0.18 15.75
N LEU A 200 1.73 -0.83 16.89
CA LEU A 200 0.41 -1.37 17.24
C LEU A 200 -0.62 -0.26 17.46
N LYS A 201 -0.25 0.88 18.06
CA LYS A 201 -1.13 2.06 18.15
C LYS A 201 -1.53 2.57 16.76
N THR A 202 -0.56 2.58 15.82
CA THR A 202 -0.83 2.97 14.43
C THR A 202 -1.77 1.99 13.73
N PHE A 203 -1.59 0.68 13.94
CA PHE A 203 -2.46 -0.35 13.38
C PHE A 203 -3.88 -0.23 13.93
N GLU A 204 -4.02 0.00 15.24
CA GLU A 204 -5.33 0.22 15.87
C GLU A 204 -6.04 1.43 15.27
N ALA A 205 -5.34 2.55 15.07
CA ALA A 205 -5.91 3.72 14.39
C ALA A 205 -6.35 3.39 12.95
N TYR A 206 -5.60 2.55 12.22
CA TYR A 206 -5.97 2.11 10.87
C TYR A 206 -7.19 1.19 10.87
N ASP A 207 -7.32 0.32 11.87
CA ASP A 207 -8.49 -0.54 12.04
C ASP A 207 -9.73 0.31 12.37
N GLN A 208 -9.61 1.28 13.28
CA GLN A 208 -10.69 2.22 13.60
C GLN A 208 -11.14 3.04 12.38
N ALA A 209 -10.19 3.53 11.57
CA ALA A 209 -10.51 4.21 10.32
C ALA A 209 -11.24 3.29 9.33
N ARG A 210 -10.85 2.02 9.24
CA ARG A 210 -11.53 1.03 8.40
C ARG A 210 -12.96 0.83 8.84
N ASP A 211 -13.19 0.65 10.13
CA ASP A 211 -14.52 0.40 10.69
C ASP A 211 -15.42 1.63 10.49
N TYR A 212 -14.88 2.84 10.70
CA TYR A 212 -15.57 4.10 10.41
C TYR A 212 -15.99 4.22 8.94
N VAL A 213 -15.07 4.03 7.99
CA VAL A 213 -15.36 4.17 6.56
C VAL A 213 -16.39 3.13 6.12
N ILE A 214 -16.26 1.88 6.57
CA ILE A 214 -17.23 0.81 6.30
C ILE A 214 -18.61 1.18 6.84
N GLY A 215 -18.69 1.68 8.08
CA GLY A 215 -19.95 2.12 8.69
C GLY A 215 -20.59 3.26 7.91
N MET A 216 -19.82 4.29 7.56
CA MET A 216 -20.29 5.46 6.80
C MET A 216 -20.82 5.07 5.42
N THR A 217 -20.07 4.25 4.67
CA THR A 217 -20.50 3.79 3.35
C THR A 217 -21.68 2.81 3.44
N GLY A 218 -21.74 1.95 4.47
CA GLY A 218 -22.90 1.09 4.74
C GLY A 218 -24.17 1.86 5.08
N ASN A 219 -24.04 3.11 5.57
CA ASN A 219 -25.13 4.05 5.82
C ASN A 219 -25.46 4.95 4.61
N GLY A 220 -24.83 4.72 3.45
CA GLY A 220 -25.14 5.41 2.20
C GLY A 220 -24.31 6.65 1.90
N ASN A 221 -23.30 6.98 2.71
CA ASN A 221 -22.36 8.06 2.39
C ASN A 221 -21.46 7.66 1.21
N GLU A 222 -21.17 8.60 0.32
CA GLU A 222 -20.21 8.38 -0.77
C GLU A 222 -18.77 8.56 -0.28
N ILE A 223 -17.81 7.95 -0.99
CA ILE A 223 -16.37 8.08 -0.65
C ILE A 223 -15.92 9.56 -0.67
N ARG A 224 -16.52 10.36 -1.55
CA ARG A 224 -16.24 11.80 -1.66
C ARG A 224 -16.66 12.57 -0.40
N ASP A 225 -17.75 12.17 0.26
CA ASP A 225 -18.22 12.82 1.49
C ASP A 225 -17.21 12.58 2.63
N ILE A 226 -16.68 11.35 2.71
CA ILE A 226 -15.66 10.98 3.68
C ILE A 226 -14.36 11.76 3.44
N LEU A 227 -13.95 11.90 2.18
CA LEU A 227 -12.76 12.66 1.79
C LEU A 227 -12.88 14.17 2.05
N ALA A 228 -14.09 14.73 1.96
CA ALA A 228 -14.32 16.15 2.22
C ALA A 228 -14.27 16.49 3.72
N ALA A 229 -14.50 15.50 4.59
CA ALA A 229 -14.48 15.67 6.04
C ALA A 229 -13.07 15.48 6.67
N SER A 230 -12.06 15.15 5.86
CA SER A 230 -10.70 14.78 6.28
C SER A 230 -9.64 15.81 5.95
#